data_AF-A0A172T767-F1
#
_entry.id   AF-A0A172T767-F1
#
_cell.length_a   1.000
_cell.length_b   1.000
_cell.length_c   1.000
_cell.angle_alpha   90.00
_cell.angle_beta   90.00
_cell.angle_gamma   90.00
#
_symmetry.space_group_name_H-M   'P 1'
#
loop_
_entity.id
_entity.type
_entity.pdbx_description
1 polymer ?
#
loop_
_entity_poly.entity_id
_entity_poly.type
_entity_poly.pdbx_seq_one_letter_code
_entity_poly.pdbx_strand_id
1 'polypeptide(L)'
;MGRPDLTSLPLPVAVTQLTAWFAPHVPAKLLHPHEKISDAELLAVALLQKLHKVPYFSRWWKLLKLNHFPQFPSEPQARIRLARLTGVVEHLATKVQCLDFVAVDSEPLPVSTFKRAPRCKFRGTRHGFSTAGPMYGFKLHAWSALNG
;
A
#
# COMPACT_ATOMS: atom_id res chain seq x y z
N MET A 1 -6.28 -11.88 -3.73
CA MET A 1 -5.06 -12.64 -3.41
C MET A 1 -4.15 -11.75 -2.57
N GLY A 2 -3.59 -12.25 -1.46
CA GLY A 2 -2.73 -11.45 -0.58
C GLY A 2 -1.43 -11.05 -1.28
N ARG A 3 -0.89 -9.87 -0.97
CA ARG A 3 0.44 -9.47 -1.46
C ARG A 3 1.49 -10.42 -0.89
N PRO A 4 2.47 -10.88 -1.70
CA PRO A 4 3.52 -11.76 -1.20
C PRO A 4 4.40 -11.05 -0.17
N ASP A 5 4.91 -11.79 0.81
CA ASP A 5 5.92 -11.28 1.74
C ASP A 5 7.27 -11.13 1.00
N LEU A 6 7.60 -9.90 0.65
CA LEU A 6 8.81 -9.56 -0.10
C LEU A 6 10.11 -9.90 0.65
N THR A 7 10.08 -10.01 1.99
CA THR A 7 11.27 -10.35 2.79
C THR A 7 11.64 -11.82 2.71
N SER A 8 10.70 -12.67 2.32
CA SER A 8 10.90 -14.11 2.14
C SER A 8 11.38 -14.48 0.73
N LEU A 9 11.29 -13.55 -0.23
CA LEU A 9 11.64 -13.78 -1.63
C LEU A 9 13.14 -13.58 -1.87
N PRO A 10 13.72 -14.28 -2.87
CA PRO A 10 15.06 -13.96 -3.35
C PRO A 10 15.13 -12.49 -3.81
N LEU A 11 16.23 -11.80 -3.46
CA LEU A 11 16.37 -10.36 -3.71
C LEU A 11 16.11 -9.94 -5.17
N PRO A 12 16.59 -10.65 -6.20
CA PRO A 12 16.26 -10.32 -7.59
C PRO A 12 14.75 -10.35 -7.86
N VAL A 13 14.05 -11.37 -7.36
CA VAL A 13 12.60 -11.54 -7.54
C VAL A 13 11.84 -10.41 -6.82
N ALA A 14 12.23 -10.10 -5.58
CA ALA A 14 11.62 -9.03 -4.80
C ALA A 14 11.81 -7.66 -5.47
N VAL A 15 13.00 -7.39 -6.02
CA VAL A 15 13.28 -6.16 -6.78
C VAL A 15 12.42 -6.10 -8.03
N THR A 16 12.31 -7.17 -8.83
CA THR A 16 11.47 -7.18 -10.04
C THR A 16 10.00 -6.93 -9.72
N GLN A 17 9.46 -7.57 -8.67
CA GLN A 17 8.06 -7.36 -8.27
C GLN A 17 7.80 -5.92 -7.82
N LEU A 18 8.66 -5.38 -6.95
CA LEU A 18 8.53 -3.99 -6.49
C LEU A 18 8.71 -2.99 -7.63
N THR A 19 9.62 -3.27 -8.56
CA THR A 19 9.83 -2.43 -9.74
C THR A 19 8.55 -2.37 -10.57
N ALA A 20 7.88 -3.50 -10.79
CA ALA A 20 6.60 -3.51 -11.51
C ALA A 20 5.51 -2.70 -10.78
N TRP A 21 5.52 -2.66 -9.45
CA TRP A 21 4.59 -1.84 -8.67
C TRP A 21 4.91 -0.34 -8.73
N PHE A 22 6.20 0.02 -8.76
CA PHE A 22 6.62 1.42 -8.81
C PHE A 22 6.62 2.01 -10.22
N ALA A 23 6.94 1.24 -11.25
CA ALA A 23 7.02 1.69 -12.64
C ALA A 23 5.86 2.59 -13.10
N PRO A 24 4.56 2.28 -12.85
CA PRO A 24 3.45 3.15 -13.27
C PRO A 24 3.36 4.47 -12.50
N HIS A 25 4.11 4.62 -11.41
CA HIS A 25 4.07 5.79 -10.53
C HIS A 25 5.31 6.66 -10.63
N VAL A 26 6.37 6.18 -11.28
CA VAL A 26 7.59 6.96 -11.49
C VAL A 26 7.38 7.89 -12.69
N PRO A 27 7.70 9.20 -12.56
CA PRO A 27 7.58 10.14 -13.67
C PRO A 27 8.40 9.70 -14.88
N ALA A 28 7.86 9.94 -16.08
CA ALA A 28 8.64 9.76 -17.30
C ALA A 28 9.86 10.68 -17.27
N LYS A 29 11.01 10.12 -17.67
CA LYS A 29 12.26 10.87 -17.81
C LYS A 29 12.97 10.45 -19.09
N LEU A 30 13.94 11.27 -19.50
CA LEU A 30 14.87 10.91 -20.54
C LEU A 30 15.74 9.74 -20.04
N LEU A 31 15.61 8.59 -20.70
CA LEU A 31 16.45 7.43 -20.45
C LEU A 31 17.77 7.63 -21.18
N HIS A 32 18.87 7.52 -20.43
CA HIS A 32 20.20 7.56 -21.03
C HIS A 32 20.65 6.12 -21.36
N PRO A 33 21.30 5.86 -22.51
CA PRO A 33 21.77 4.53 -22.88
C PRO A 33 22.70 3.86 -21.85
N HIS A 34 23.38 4.65 -21.04
CA HIS A 34 24.32 4.18 -20.01
C HIS A 34 23.70 4.09 -18.62
N GLU A 35 22.39 4.29 -18.51
CA GLU A 35 21.69 4.19 -17.24
C GLU A 35 21.61 2.73 -16.80
N LYS A 36 22.37 2.39 -15.75
CA LYS A 36 22.55 0.98 -15.31
C LYS A 36 21.45 0.45 -14.38
N ILE A 37 20.54 1.31 -13.95
CA ILE A 37 19.42 1.00 -13.07
C ILE A 37 18.33 2.05 -13.28
N SER A 38 17.08 1.63 -13.41
CA SER A 38 15.93 2.54 -13.51
C SER A 38 15.58 3.18 -12.17
N ASP A 39 14.81 4.27 -12.18
CA ASP A 39 14.34 4.90 -10.94
C ASP A 39 13.38 4.00 -10.15
N ALA A 40 12.55 3.20 -10.84
CA ALA A 40 11.67 2.23 -10.21
C ALA A 40 12.44 1.12 -9.48
N GLU A 41 13.48 0.57 -10.12
CA GLU A 41 14.38 -0.42 -9.49
C GLU A 41 15.14 0.19 -8.30
N LEU A 42 15.58 1.44 -8.44
CA LEU A 42 16.28 2.14 -7.38
C LEU A 42 15.39 2.34 -6.14
N LEU A 43 14.11 2.70 -6.34
CA LEU A 43 13.10 2.77 -5.28
C LEU A 43 12.82 1.39 -4.66
N ALA A 44 12.70 0.35 -5.48
CA ALA A 44 12.51 -1.02 -5.02
C ALA A 44 13.65 -1.46 -4.08
N VAL A 45 14.90 -1.23 -4.48
CA VAL A 45 16.08 -1.54 -3.69
C VAL A 45 16.11 -0.76 -2.37
N ALA A 46 15.75 0.52 -2.40
CA ALA A 46 15.70 1.35 -1.21
C ALA A 46 14.58 0.92 -0.24
N LEU A 47 13.42 0.49 -0.75
CA LEU A 47 12.34 -0.04 0.09
C LEU A 47 12.73 -1.38 0.73
N LEU A 48 13.36 -2.29 -0.03
CA LEU A 48 13.85 -3.57 0.50
C LEU A 48 14.86 -3.39 1.62
N GLN A 49 15.73 -2.38 1.52
CA GLN A 49 16.64 -2.01 2.62
C GLN A 49 15.88 -1.78 3.93
N LYS A 50 14.75 -1.06 3.88
CA LYS A 50 13.90 -0.77 5.04
C LYS A 50 13.18 -2.01 5.53
N LEU A 51 12.64 -2.82 4.62
CA LEU A 51 11.94 -4.07 4.96
C LEU A 51 12.87 -5.07 5.66
N HIS A 52 14.11 -5.22 5.19
CA HIS A 52 15.14 -6.05 5.83
C HIS A 52 15.82 -5.38 7.03
N LYS A 53 15.39 -4.16 7.42
CA LYS A 53 15.93 -3.40 8.57
C LYS A 53 17.46 -3.24 8.54
N VAL A 54 18.05 -3.16 7.34
CA VAL A 54 19.50 -2.98 7.21
C VAL A 54 19.83 -1.53 7.54
N PRO A 55 20.72 -1.23 8.50
CA PRO A 55 20.87 0.13 9.04
C PRO A 55 21.48 1.12 8.03
N TYR A 56 22.49 0.69 7.27
CA TYR A 56 23.27 1.57 6.40
C TYR A 56 23.05 1.24 4.93
N PHE A 57 22.67 2.26 4.15
CA PHE A 57 22.51 2.13 2.71
C PHE A 57 23.82 1.72 2.01
N SER A 58 24.98 2.16 2.50
CA SER A 58 26.29 1.78 1.94
C SER A 58 26.54 0.27 2.02
N ARG A 59 26.27 -0.34 3.17
CA ARG A 59 26.41 -1.79 3.37
C ARG A 59 25.42 -2.56 2.51
N TRP A 60 24.18 -2.09 2.46
CA TRP A 60 23.13 -2.66 1.61
C TRP A 60 23.52 -2.62 0.13
N TRP A 61 23.95 -1.46 -0.36
CA TRP A 61 24.35 -1.26 -1.75
C TRP A 61 25.56 -2.12 -2.12
N LYS A 62 26.56 -2.22 -1.24
CA LYS A 62 27.72 -3.08 -1.43
C LYS A 62 27.32 -4.55 -1.52
N LEU A 63 26.43 -5.03 -0.64
CA LEU A 63 25.91 -6.40 -0.67
C LEU A 63 25.21 -6.70 -1.98
N LEU A 64 24.29 -5.82 -2.40
CA LEU A 64 23.55 -6.00 -3.65
C LEU A 64 24.46 -6.02 -4.86
N LYS A 65 25.40 -5.07 -4.95
CA LYS A 65 26.31 -4.99 -6.09
C LYS A 65 27.25 -6.19 -6.18
N LEU A 66 27.74 -6.70 -5.05
CA LEU A 66 28.68 -7.84 -5.05
C LEU A 66 27.99 -9.17 -5.35
N ASN A 67 26.75 -9.37 -4.88
CA ASN A 67 26.12 -10.69 -4.91
C ASN A 67 25.01 -10.85 -5.95
N HIS A 68 24.37 -9.76 -6.38
CA HIS A 68 23.15 -9.83 -7.21
C HIS A 68 23.18 -8.93 -8.44
N PHE A 69 23.75 -7.73 -8.34
CA PHE A 69 23.63 -6.69 -9.36
C PHE A 69 24.96 -5.97 -9.63
N PRO A 70 25.96 -6.65 -10.21
CA PRO A 70 27.29 -6.07 -10.46
C PRO A 70 27.25 -4.83 -11.36
N GLN A 71 26.24 -4.73 -12.22
CA GLN A 71 26.02 -3.60 -13.12
C GLN A 71 25.63 -2.31 -12.41
N PHE A 72 25.19 -2.34 -11.14
CA PHE A 72 24.69 -1.14 -10.47
C PHE A 72 25.71 0.02 -10.42
N PRO A 73 25.23 1.27 -10.47
CA PRO A 73 26.08 2.47 -10.41
C PRO A 73 26.79 2.60 -9.06
N SER A 74 27.63 3.63 -8.93
CA SER A 74 28.29 3.92 -7.65
C SER A 74 27.27 4.30 -6.58
N GLU A 75 27.58 4.03 -5.31
CA GLU A 75 26.70 4.39 -4.19
C GLU A 75 26.36 5.89 -4.17
N PRO A 76 27.32 6.84 -4.39
CA PRO A 76 26.98 8.26 -4.42
C PRO A 76 25.96 8.61 -5.51
N GLN A 77 26.10 8.02 -6.71
CA GLN A 77 25.14 8.23 -7.80
C GLN A 77 23.73 7.73 -7.42
N ALA A 78 23.65 6.54 -6.80
CA ALA A 78 22.40 5.99 -6.32
C ALA A 78 21.73 6.88 -5.27
N ARG A 79 22.49 7.40 -4.30
CA ARG A 79 21.98 8.32 -3.27
C ARG A 79 21.46 9.63 -3.85
N ILE A 80 22.21 10.26 -4.76
CA ILE A 80 21.79 11.51 -5.40
C ILE A 80 20.48 11.30 -6.17
N ARG A 81 20.36 10.18 -6.90
CA ARG A 81 19.13 9.84 -7.63
C ARG A 81 17.96 9.56 -6.68
N LEU A 82 18.17 8.82 -5.60
CA LEU A 82 17.14 8.59 -4.58
C LEU A 82 16.65 9.90 -3.96
N ALA A 83 17.55 10.84 -3.64
CA ALA A 83 17.17 12.13 -3.09
C ALA A 83 16.23 12.92 -4.03
N ARG A 84 16.45 12.84 -5.35
CA ARG A 84 15.56 13.45 -6.35
C ARG A 84 14.18 12.79 -6.43
N LEU A 85 14.08 11.52 -6.06
CA LEU A 85 12.82 10.76 -6.05
C LEU A 85 12.01 10.95 -4.76
N THR A 86 12.53 11.69 -3.78
CA THR A 86 11.85 11.93 -2.50
C THR A 86 10.42 12.44 -2.69
N GLY A 87 10.20 13.43 -3.54
CA GLY A 87 8.85 13.97 -3.80
C GLY A 87 7.89 12.96 -4.43
N VAL A 88 8.40 12.00 -5.22
CA VAL A 88 7.59 10.90 -5.77
C VAL A 88 7.16 9.96 -4.65
N VAL A 89 8.08 9.63 -3.75
CA VAL A 89 7.79 8.76 -2.59
C VAL A 89 6.79 9.41 -1.65
N GLU A 90 6.97 10.70 -1.33
CA GLU A 90 6.05 11.47 -0.50
C GLU A 90 4.65 11.48 -1.12
N HIS A 91 4.55 11.79 -2.42
CA HIS A 91 3.27 11.78 -3.12
C HIS A 91 2.57 10.41 -3.05
N LEU A 92 3.31 9.32 -3.23
CA LEU A 92 2.74 7.96 -3.15
C LEU A 92 2.32 7.58 -1.72
N ALA A 93 3.07 8.03 -0.71
CA ALA A 93 2.73 7.79 0.69
C ALA A 93 1.50 8.60 1.14
N THR A 94 1.30 9.80 0.59
CA THR A 94 0.18 10.69 0.93
C THR A 94 -1.09 10.40 0.12
N LYS A 95 -1.03 9.51 -0.88
CA LYS A 95 -2.21 9.15 -1.66
C LYS A 95 -3.21 8.40 -0.77
N VAL A 96 -4.24 9.12 -0.32
CA VAL A 96 -5.36 8.59 0.45
C VAL A 96 -6.03 7.49 -0.38
N GLN A 97 -5.95 6.25 0.09
CA GLN A 97 -6.72 5.16 -0.52
C GLN A 97 -8.20 5.47 -0.30
N CYS A 98 -9.01 5.34 -1.35
CA CYS A 98 -10.46 5.45 -1.20
C CYS A 98 -10.90 4.27 -0.34
N LEU A 99 -11.32 4.54 0.90
CA LEU A 99 -11.74 3.49 1.84
C LEU A 99 -13.07 2.94 1.34
N ASP A 100 -13.17 1.62 1.19
CA ASP A 100 -14.43 0.96 0.89
C ASP A 100 -15.21 0.77 2.19
N PHE A 101 -16.11 1.71 2.50
CA PHE A 101 -16.99 1.58 3.66
C PHE A 101 -18.02 0.48 3.45
N VAL A 102 -17.90 -0.63 4.17
CA VAL A 102 -18.96 -1.63 4.28
C VAL A 102 -19.80 -1.34 5.52
N ALA A 103 -21.04 -0.92 5.32
CA ALA A 103 -22.02 -0.84 6.40
C ALA A 103 -22.51 -2.26 6.73
N VAL A 104 -22.04 -2.81 7.85
CA VAL A 104 -22.51 -4.10 8.38
C VAL A 104 -23.63 -3.83 9.37
N ASP A 105 -24.86 -4.15 8.97
CA ASP A 105 -26.04 -4.15 9.83
C ASP A 105 -25.94 -5.39 10.74
N SER A 106 -25.44 -5.24 11.96
CA SER A 106 -25.52 -6.31 12.95
C SER A 106 -26.96 -6.47 13.39
N GLU A 107 -27.38 -7.71 13.67
CA GLU A 107 -28.75 -8.02 14.07
C GLU A 107 -29.30 -7.03 15.12
N PRO A 108 -30.58 -6.64 14.98
CA PRO A 108 -31.22 -5.79 15.95
C PRO A 108 -31.04 -6.37 17.36
N LEU A 109 -30.67 -5.52 18.33
CA LEU A 109 -30.93 -5.84 19.73
C LEU A 109 -32.42 -6.26 19.84
N PRO A 110 -32.81 -7.17 20.76
CA PRO A 110 -34.15 -7.79 20.81
C PRO A 110 -35.34 -6.81 20.93
N VAL A 111 -35.06 -5.51 20.95
CA VAL A 111 -35.98 -4.37 21.04
C VAL A 111 -36.24 -3.71 19.68
N SER A 112 -35.66 -4.20 18.57
CA SER A 112 -35.87 -3.64 17.23
C SER A 112 -36.82 -4.50 16.39
N THR A 113 -37.79 -3.84 15.75
CA THR A 113 -38.79 -4.45 14.87
C THR A 113 -38.46 -4.15 13.42
N PHE A 114 -38.66 -5.14 12.54
CA PHE A 114 -38.48 -4.99 11.11
C PHE A 114 -39.46 -3.96 10.52
N LYS A 115 -38.96 -2.97 9.78
CA LYS A 115 -39.81 -2.05 9.01
C LYS A 115 -40.18 -2.66 7.67
N ARG A 116 -41.48 -2.80 7.42
CA ARG A 116 -42.03 -3.30 6.15
C ARG A 116 -41.82 -2.35 4.96
N ALA A 117 -41.45 -1.09 5.20
CA ALA A 117 -41.28 -0.10 4.14
C ALA A 117 -39.85 -0.18 3.53
N PRO A 118 -39.69 -0.25 2.21
CA PRO A 118 -38.41 -0.46 1.53
C PRO A 118 -37.46 0.75 1.53
N ARG A 119 -37.85 1.88 2.13
CA ARG A 119 -37.05 3.11 2.13
C ARG A 119 -36.21 3.22 3.40
N CYS A 120 -35.02 2.62 3.36
CA CYS A 120 -33.97 2.97 4.29
C CYS A 120 -33.40 4.35 3.92
N LYS A 121 -33.13 5.20 4.93
CA LYS A 121 -32.48 6.51 4.70
C LYS A 121 -31.04 6.38 4.21
N PHE A 122 -30.39 5.23 4.47
CA PHE A 122 -29.01 4.97 4.08
C PHE A 122 -28.93 4.27 2.73
N ARG A 123 -28.05 4.75 1.85
CA ARG A 123 -27.89 4.22 0.49
C ARG A 123 -27.11 2.91 0.55
N GLY A 124 -27.75 1.80 0.18
CA GLY A 124 -27.13 0.46 0.12
C GLY A 124 -27.68 -0.58 1.09
N THR A 125 -28.51 -0.18 2.06
CA THR A 125 -29.19 -1.13 2.96
C THR A 125 -30.47 -1.68 2.35
N ARG A 126 -30.68 -3.00 2.49
CA ARG A 126 -31.86 -3.71 1.95
C ARG A 126 -33.03 -3.76 2.93
N HIS A 127 -32.75 -3.63 4.22
CA HIS A 127 -33.72 -3.77 5.30
C HIS A 127 -33.54 -2.63 6.30
N GLY A 128 -34.65 -2.18 6.87
CA GLY A 128 -34.66 -1.18 7.92
C GLY A 128 -35.30 -1.75 9.18
N PHE A 129 -34.78 -1.37 10.34
CA PHE A 129 -35.37 -1.69 11.63
C PHE A 129 -35.81 -0.41 12.34
N SER A 130 -36.90 -0.45 13.11
CA SER A 130 -37.27 0.59 14.07
C SER A 130 -37.16 0.05 15.48
N THR A 131 -36.79 0.92 16.41
CA THR A 131 -36.89 0.62 17.84
C THR A 131 -38.36 0.51 18.25
N ALA A 132 -38.68 -0.50 19.05
CA ALA A 132 -39.94 -0.63 19.77
C ALA A 132 -39.67 -0.45 21.26
N GLY A 133 -39.77 0.79 21.76
CA GLY A 133 -39.58 1.11 23.19
C GLY A 133 -38.55 2.22 23.46
N PRO A 134 -38.27 2.50 24.75
CA PRO A 134 -37.46 3.65 25.19
C PRO A 134 -35.95 3.45 25.07
N MET A 135 -35.48 2.23 24.72
CA MET A 135 -34.07 1.92 24.55
C MET A 135 -33.65 2.14 23.09
N TYR A 136 -32.64 2.99 22.91
CA TYR A 136 -32.03 3.30 21.62
C TYR A 136 -30.72 2.53 21.51
N GLY A 137 -30.60 1.64 20.52
CA GLY A 137 -29.33 0.96 20.28
C GLY A 137 -29.30 0.20 18.97
N PHE A 138 -28.45 0.67 18.05
CA PHE A 138 -27.90 -0.12 16.96
C PHE A 138 -26.40 -0.18 17.20
N LYS A 139 -25.82 -1.37 17.06
CA LYS A 139 -24.36 -1.53 17.14
C LYS A 139 -23.80 -1.40 15.74
N LEU A 140 -23.35 -0.21 15.37
CA LEU A 140 -22.68 -0.03 14.08
C LEU A 140 -21.30 -0.68 14.15
N HIS A 141 -21.12 -1.81 13.45
CA HIS A 141 -19.80 -2.36 13.22
C HIS A 141 -19.26 -1.79 11.92
N ALA A 142 -18.43 -0.75 12.02
CA ALA A 142 -17.59 -0.33 10.93
C ALA A 142 -16.38 -1.25 10.90
N TRP A 143 -16.30 -2.12 9.90
CA TRP A 143 -15.06 -2.80 9.54
C TRP A 143 -14.37 -1.98 8.47
N SER A 144 -13.19 -1.48 8.80
CA SER A 144 -12.23 -1.07 7.79
C SER A 144 -11.28 -2.24 7.55
N ALA A 145 -10.98 -2.55 6.29
CA ALA A 145 -9.83 -3.39 6.00
C ALA A 145 -8.55 -2.71 6.54
N LEU A 146 -7.46 -3.46 6.69
CA LEU A 146 -6.15 -2.94 7.14
C LEU A 146 -5.57 -1.83 6.23
N ASN A 147 -6.28 -1.46 5.15
CA ASN A 147 -5.99 -0.38 4.23
C ASN A 147 -7.23 0.48 3.86
N GLY A 148 -8.37 0.31 4.56
CA GLY A 148 -9.67 0.92 4.22
C GLY A 148 -10.75 -0.07 3.90
#